data_AF-A0A1B6D4T3-F1
#
_entry.id   AF-A0A1B6D4T3-F1
#
_cell.length_a   1.000
_cell.length_b   1.000
_cell.length_c   1.000
_cell.angle_alpha   90.00
_cell.angle_beta   90.00
_cell.angle_gamma   90.00
#
_symmetry.space_group_name_H-M   'P 1'
#
loop_
_entity.id
_entity.type
_entity.pdbx_description
1 polymer ?
#
loop_
_entity_poly.entity_id
_entity_poly.type
_entity_poly.pdbx_seq_one_letter_code
_entity_poly.pdbx_strand_id
1 'polypeptide(L)'
;MITPENKAWIGAWWFGFIICGIIIFIVAIPVLGLPSKLPDWKEIERSRVSEAVIVVNRTKAYEHFHELPKAMFELLRNSSFVFINLAGCCEGIIISGSGTFIPKIIQVQFHLTSKTVAYVMGMVAVPSAVMGILMGGGIIKRYDLKFNGILKLCICSTILAMLSSSGFFFTCSSEKFAGVNVPYFNETTLSLNHPCNEQCKCEYNDFSPTCGINNVLYFSPCYAGCTTSSLVADNIMVSYANALP
;
A
#
# COMPACT_ATOMS: atom_id res chain seq x y z
N MET A 1 18.44 22.37 -17.50
CA MET A 1 18.75 21.07 -16.88
C MET A 1 18.32 21.15 -15.42
N ILE A 2 17.52 20.19 -14.96
CA ILE A 2 17.06 20.16 -13.57
C ILE A 2 18.24 19.69 -12.72
N THR A 3 18.73 20.53 -11.82
CA THR A 3 19.81 20.20 -10.88
C THR A 3 19.25 19.43 -9.67
N PRO A 4 20.06 18.60 -8.99
CA PRO A 4 19.64 17.85 -7.80
C PRO A 4 19.22 18.71 -6.59
N GLU A 5 19.43 20.03 -6.66
CA GLU A 5 19.01 21.01 -5.66
C GLU A 5 17.57 21.53 -5.90
N ASN A 6 17.00 21.30 -7.09
CA ASN A 6 15.64 21.71 -7.37
C ASN A 6 14.66 20.75 -6.67
N LYS A 7 13.67 21.29 -5.95
CA LYS A 7 12.61 20.52 -5.26
C LYS A 7 11.85 19.55 -6.18
N ALA A 8 11.85 19.78 -7.49
CA ALA A 8 11.26 18.89 -8.51
C ALA A 8 12.16 17.69 -8.91
N TRP A 9 13.38 17.56 -8.38
CA TRP A 9 14.29 16.46 -8.69
C TRP A 9 13.85 15.16 -8.01
N ILE A 10 13.18 14.30 -8.76
CA ILE A 10 12.65 13.00 -8.28
C ILE A 10 13.75 11.92 -8.14
N GLY A 11 14.98 12.21 -8.59
CA GLY A 11 16.11 11.28 -8.56
C GLY A 11 15.97 10.08 -9.51
N ALA A 12 16.90 9.14 -9.45
CA ALA A 12 16.93 7.94 -10.27
C ALA A 12 16.02 6.82 -9.73
N TRP A 13 14.74 7.12 -9.51
CA TRP A 13 13.73 6.19 -8.97
C TRP A 13 13.61 4.88 -9.79
N TRP A 14 13.88 4.95 -11.09
CA TRP A 14 13.83 3.82 -12.02
C TRP A 14 14.91 2.76 -11.78
N PHE A 15 16.03 3.14 -11.14
CA PHE A 15 17.19 2.26 -10.96
C PHE A 15 16.84 1.03 -10.12
N GLY A 16 15.90 1.16 -9.18
CA GLY A 16 15.39 0.04 -8.39
C GLY A 16 14.75 -1.07 -9.24
N PHE A 17 13.99 -0.71 -10.27
CA PHE A 17 13.35 -1.71 -11.15
C PHE A 17 14.36 -2.51 -11.96
N ILE A 18 15.47 -1.88 -12.39
CA ILE A 18 16.52 -2.57 -13.12
C ILE A 18 17.21 -3.60 -12.22
N ILE A 19 17.57 -3.21 -10.99
CA ILE A 19 18.18 -4.13 -10.03
C ILE A 19 17.25 -5.31 -9.76
N CYS A 20 15.98 -5.04 -9.44
CA CYS A 20 15.00 -6.11 -9.19
C CYS A 20 14.82 -7.01 -10.41
N GLY A 21 14.78 -6.45 -11.62
CA GLY A 21 14.68 -7.22 -12.86
C GLY A 21 15.87 -8.16 -13.09
N ILE A 22 17.09 -7.69 -12.84
CA ILE A 22 18.31 -8.51 -12.94
C ILE A 22 18.27 -9.65 -11.92
N ILE A 23 17.87 -9.37 -10.67
CA ILE A 23 17.76 -10.40 -9.62
C ILE A 23 16.73 -11.47 -10.03
N ILE A 24 15.56 -11.07 -10.51
CA ILE A 24 14.52 -12.00 -10.99
C ILE A 24 15.06 -12.86 -12.14
N PHE A 25 15.81 -12.27 -13.06
CA PHE A 25 16.40 -13.01 -14.18
C PHE A 25 17.41 -14.06 -13.71
N ILE A 26 18.27 -13.70 -12.74
CA ILE A 26 19.23 -14.64 -12.15
C ILE A 26 18.49 -15.80 -11.45
N VAL A 27 17.40 -15.53 -10.73
CA VAL A 27 16.58 -16.55 -10.05
C VAL A 27 15.80 -17.42 -11.04
N ALA A 28 15.44 -16.90 -12.21
CA ALA A 28 14.75 -17.69 -13.23
C ALA A 28 15.63 -18.80 -13.82
N ILE A 29 16.94 -18.58 -13.97
CA ILE A 29 17.90 -19.56 -14.52
C ILE A 29 17.86 -20.92 -13.81
N PRO A 30 18.01 -21.01 -12.46
CA PRO A 30 17.93 -22.30 -11.76
C PRO A 30 16.52 -22.91 -11.81
N VAL A 31 15.46 -22.10 -11.89
CA VAL A 31 14.08 -22.59 -12.03
C VAL A 31 13.87 -23.29 -13.37
N LEU A 32 14.50 -22.80 -14.45
CA LEU A 32 14.47 -23.47 -15.77
C LEU A 32 15.15 -24.83 -15.77
N GLY A 33 16.05 -25.09 -14.82
CA GLY A 33 16.70 -26.39 -14.64
C GLY A 33 15.84 -27.43 -13.93
N LEU A 34 14.65 -27.07 -13.44
CA LEU A 34 13.75 -28.02 -12.79
C LEU A 34 13.14 -29.00 -13.82
N PRO A 35 13.14 -30.31 -13.54
CA PRO A 35 12.55 -31.29 -14.45
C PRO A 35 11.04 -31.04 -14.57
N SER A 36 10.49 -31.18 -15.77
CA SER A 36 9.05 -30.97 -16.02
C SER A 36 8.15 -31.93 -15.23
N LYS A 37 8.70 -33.00 -14.66
CA LYS A 37 7.99 -33.97 -13.82
C LYS A 37 8.88 -34.38 -12.64
N LEU A 38 8.42 -34.11 -11.43
CA LEU A 38 9.05 -34.60 -10.18
C LEU A 38 8.78 -36.10 -10.03
N PRO A 39 9.71 -36.94 -9.54
CA PRO A 39 9.58 -38.40 -9.53
C PRO A 39 8.29 -38.94 -8.86
N ASP A 40 7.75 -38.25 -7.85
CA ASP A 40 6.51 -38.63 -7.14
C ASP A 40 5.20 -38.09 -7.73
N TRP A 41 5.25 -37.47 -8.92
CA TRP A 41 4.08 -36.83 -9.52
C TRP A 41 2.87 -37.77 -9.68
N LYS A 42 3.11 -39.05 -10.03
CA LYS A 42 2.04 -40.05 -10.26
C LYS A 42 1.28 -40.49 -9.00
N GLU A 43 1.90 -40.37 -7.82
CA GLU A 43 1.30 -40.79 -6.56
C GLU A 43 0.47 -39.65 -5.95
N ILE A 44 1.00 -38.42 -6.04
CA ILE A 44 0.27 -37.19 -5.69
C ILE A 44 -0.92 -36.97 -6.63
N GLU A 45 -0.76 -37.26 -7.92
CA GLU A 45 -1.86 -37.13 -8.88
C GLU A 45 -2.97 -38.13 -8.57
N ARG A 46 -2.65 -39.38 -8.21
CA ARG A 46 -3.67 -40.36 -7.78
C ARG A 46 -4.40 -39.95 -6.50
N SER A 47 -3.71 -39.39 -5.51
CA SER A 47 -4.35 -38.93 -4.26
C SER A 47 -5.23 -37.70 -4.49
N ARG A 48 -4.78 -36.71 -5.28
CA ARG A 48 -5.60 -35.54 -5.65
C ARG A 48 -6.75 -35.90 -6.57
N VAL A 49 -6.56 -36.85 -7.48
CA VAL A 49 -7.65 -37.40 -8.32
C VAL A 49 -8.68 -38.10 -7.44
N SER A 50 -8.34 -38.75 -6.33
CA SER A 50 -9.36 -39.35 -5.46
C SER A 50 -10.26 -38.31 -4.76
N GLU A 51 -9.69 -37.18 -4.32
CA GLU A 51 -10.47 -36.05 -3.75
C GLU A 51 -11.21 -35.28 -4.84
N ALA A 52 -10.58 -35.08 -6.00
CA ALA A 52 -11.19 -34.43 -7.14
C ALA A 52 -12.30 -35.30 -7.73
N VAL A 53 -12.18 -36.63 -7.85
CA VAL A 53 -13.19 -37.54 -8.44
C VAL A 53 -14.50 -37.56 -7.65
N ILE A 54 -14.46 -37.39 -6.33
CA ILE A 54 -15.67 -37.18 -5.52
C ILE A 54 -16.41 -35.89 -5.94
N VAL A 55 -15.67 -34.86 -6.39
CA VAL A 55 -16.21 -33.58 -6.90
C VAL A 55 -16.45 -33.59 -8.43
N VAL A 56 -15.63 -34.33 -9.19
CA VAL A 56 -15.47 -34.36 -10.66
C VAL A 56 -16.38 -35.38 -11.31
N ASN A 57 -17.10 -36.22 -10.54
CA ASN A 57 -18.27 -36.92 -11.06
C ASN A 57 -19.33 -35.95 -11.66
N ARG A 58 -19.10 -34.62 -11.60
CA ARG A 58 -19.86 -33.56 -12.26
C ARG A 58 -19.18 -32.79 -13.40
N THR A 59 -17.88 -32.93 -13.71
CA THR A 59 -17.21 -32.04 -14.70
C THR A 59 -16.45 -32.83 -15.77
N LYS A 60 -16.86 -32.63 -17.02
CA LYS A 60 -16.19 -33.14 -18.22
C LYS A 60 -14.78 -32.54 -18.34
N ALA A 61 -13.79 -33.36 -18.69
CA ALA A 61 -12.45 -32.86 -19.05
C ALA A 61 -12.55 -32.09 -20.37
N TYR A 62 -12.05 -30.86 -20.38
CA TYR A 62 -12.03 -29.98 -21.55
C TYR A 62 -10.68 -30.08 -22.24
N GLU A 63 -10.64 -30.50 -23.51
CA GLU A 63 -9.39 -30.75 -24.24
C GLU A 63 -9.09 -29.64 -25.27
N HIS A 64 -10.08 -28.85 -25.65
CA HIS A 64 -9.96 -27.85 -26.72
C HIS A 64 -10.18 -26.42 -26.23
N PHE A 65 -9.42 -25.45 -26.77
CA PHE A 65 -9.51 -24.02 -26.42
C PHE A 65 -10.91 -23.42 -26.62
N HIS A 66 -11.70 -23.93 -27.57
CA HIS A 66 -13.08 -23.47 -27.78
C HIS A 66 -14.03 -23.85 -26.63
N GLU A 67 -13.64 -24.80 -25.79
CA GLU A 67 -14.41 -25.21 -24.62
C GLU A 67 -14.10 -24.36 -23.37
N LEU A 68 -13.07 -23.51 -23.43
CA LEU A 68 -12.72 -22.55 -22.37
C LEU A 68 -13.88 -21.63 -21.96
N PRO A 69 -14.60 -20.93 -22.87
CA PRO A 69 -15.70 -20.07 -22.47
C PRO A 69 -16.80 -20.84 -21.73
N LYS A 70 -17.05 -22.08 -22.11
CA LYS A 70 -18.02 -22.96 -21.45
C LYS A 70 -17.53 -23.38 -20.06
N ALA A 71 -16.27 -23.78 -19.96
CA ALA A 71 -15.62 -24.10 -18.68
C ALA A 71 -15.62 -22.90 -17.72
N MET A 72 -15.31 -21.70 -18.22
CA MET A 72 -15.36 -20.46 -17.45
C MET A 72 -16.78 -20.17 -16.93
N PHE A 73 -17.80 -20.36 -17.76
CA PHE A 73 -19.19 -20.16 -17.32
C PHE A 73 -19.62 -21.19 -16.27
N GLU A 74 -19.19 -22.45 -16.39
CA GLU A 74 -19.44 -23.48 -15.37
C GLU A 74 -18.73 -23.18 -14.04
N LEU A 75 -17.51 -22.66 -14.09
CA LEU A 75 -16.77 -22.16 -12.92
C LEU A 75 -17.50 -20.97 -12.26
N LEU A 76 -17.96 -20.01 -13.05
CA LEU A 76 -18.73 -18.85 -12.55
C LEU A 76 -20.11 -19.23 -12.01
N ARG A 77 -20.68 -20.36 -12.45
CA ARG A 77 -21.93 -20.89 -11.87
C ARG A 77 -21.68 -21.58 -10.52
N ASN A 78 -20.43 -21.92 -10.19
CA ASN A 78 -20.07 -22.47 -8.90
C ASN A 78 -19.96 -21.34 -7.85
N SER A 79 -20.97 -21.26 -7.00
CA SER A 79 -21.10 -20.24 -5.95
C SER A 79 -19.86 -20.16 -5.04
N SER A 80 -19.27 -21.30 -4.65
CA SER A 80 -18.07 -21.31 -3.80
C SER A 80 -16.85 -20.72 -4.52
N PHE A 81 -16.67 -21.01 -5.81
CA PHE A 81 -15.60 -20.42 -6.60
C PHE A 81 -15.75 -18.90 -6.73
N VAL A 82 -16.97 -18.43 -7.00
CA VAL A 82 -17.26 -16.99 -7.10
C VAL A 82 -16.98 -16.27 -5.77
N PHE A 83 -17.44 -16.80 -4.64
CA PHE A 83 -17.21 -16.17 -3.34
C PHE A 83 -15.73 -16.12 -2.96
N ILE A 84 -14.95 -17.16 -3.26
CA ILE A 84 -13.50 -17.17 -3.00
C ILE A 84 -12.79 -16.12 -3.85
N ASN A 85 -13.13 -16.01 -5.14
CA ASN A 85 -12.55 -15.00 -6.02
C ASN A 85 -12.97 -13.58 -5.61
N LEU A 86 -14.24 -13.39 -5.23
CA LEU A 86 -14.73 -12.10 -4.75
C LEU A 86 -13.99 -11.68 -3.46
N ALA A 87 -13.77 -12.61 -2.53
CA ALA A 87 -12.97 -12.37 -1.34
C ALA A 87 -11.52 -11.96 -1.70
N GLY A 88 -10.88 -12.70 -2.62
CA GLY A 88 -9.54 -12.36 -3.12
C GLY A 88 -9.47 -10.99 -3.80
N CYS A 89 -10.50 -10.61 -4.56
CA CYS A 89 -10.62 -9.27 -5.14
C CYS A 89 -10.72 -8.19 -4.05
N CYS A 90 -11.55 -8.40 -3.02
CA CYS A 90 -11.66 -7.47 -1.90
C CYS A 90 -10.32 -7.31 -1.16
N GLU A 91 -9.60 -8.41 -0.89
CA GLU A 91 -8.27 -8.37 -0.30
C GLU A 91 -7.26 -7.62 -1.18
N GLY A 92 -7.29 -7.87 -2.50
CA GLY A 92 -6.44 -7.18 -3.47
C GLY A 92 -6.66 -5.66 -3.49
N ILE A 93 -7.94 -5.22 -3.43
CA ILE A 93 -8.29 -3.80 -3.34
C ILE A 93 -7.75 -3.19 -2.05
N ILE A 94 -7.92 -3.88 -0.91
CA ILE A 94 -7.43 -3.42 0.40
C ILE A 94 -5.90 -3.28 0.37
N ILE A 95 -5.17 -4.28 -0.13
CA ILE A 95 -3.71 -4.25 -0.21
C ILE A 95 -3.23 -3.13 -1.13
N SER A 96 -3.85 -2.97 -2.30
CA SER A 96 -3.49 -1.93 -3.27
C SER A 96 -3.75 -0.52 -2.72
N GLY A 97 -4.91 -0.29 -2.11
CA GLY A 97 -5.24 0.99 -1.50
C GLY A 97 -4.32 1.30 -0.31
N SER A 98 -4.12 0.32 0.56
CA SER A 98 -3.24 0.43 1.73
C SER A 98 -1.79 0.72 1.33
N GLY A 99 -1.24 -0.04 0.39
CA GLY A 99 0.13 0.13 -0.09
C GLY A 99 0.39 1.50 -0.71
N THR A 100 -0.64 2.10 -1.33
CA THR A 100 -0.54 3.43 -1.96
C THR A 100 -0.64 4.57 -0.94
N PHE A 101 -1.60 4.51 -0.01
CA PHE A 101 -1.94 5.66 0.83
C PHE A 101 -1.33 5.61 2.24
N ILE A 102 -1.12 4.42 2.83
CA ILE A 102 -0.59 4.30 4.20
C ILE A 102 0.77 4.97 4.37
N PRO A 103 1.76 4.79 3.47
CA PRO A 103 3.05 5.47 3.62
C PRO A 103 2.87 6.99 3.68
N LYS A 104 1.95 7.54 2.87
CA LYS A 104 1.71 8.98 2.87
C LYS A 104 0.99 9.46 4.13
N ILE A 105 0.04 8.69 4.64
CA ILE A 105 -0.64 9.00 5.89
C ILE A 105 0.36 9.01 7.05
N ILE A 106 1.19 7.98 7.19
CA ILE A 106 2.22 7.92 8.24
C ILE A 106 3.20 9.08 8.11
N GLN A 107 3.59 9.42 6.88
CA GLN A 107 4.47 10.55 6.62
C GLN A 107 3.90 11.86 7.16
N VAL A 108 2.61 12.12 6.91
CA VAL A 108 1.93 13.35 7.32
C VAL A 108 1.60 13.35 8.81
N GLN A 109 1.18 12.21 9.37
CA GLN A 109 0.74 12.12 10.77
C GLN A 109 1.90 12.11 11.76
N PHE A 110 3.03 11.47 11.42
CA PHE A 110 4.19 11.36 12.31
C PHE A 110 5.33 12.30 11.92
N HIS A 111 5.11 13.20 10.95
CA HIS A 111 6.12 14.14 10.44
C HIS A 111 7.45 13.48 10.06
N LEU A 112 7.39 12.24 9.57
CA LEU A 112 8.57 11.47 9.22
C LEU A 112 9.02 11.79 7.79
N THR A 113 10.33 11.71 7.54
CA THR A 113 10.86 11.84 6.17
C THR A 113 10.39 10.66 5.30
N SER A 114 10.25 10.87 3.98
CA SER A 114 9.86 9.79 3.04
C SER A 114 10.77 8.56 3.15
N LYS A 115 12.05 8.79 3.44
CA LYS A 115 13.06 7.74 3.59
C LYS A 115 12.79 6.88 4.82
N THR A 116 12.58 7.52 5.98
CA THR A 116 12.29 6.82 7.24
C THR A 116 11.02 5.98 7.12
N VAL A 117 9.96 6.53 6.53
CA VAL A 117 8.70 5.79 6.34
C VAL A 117 8.90 4.59 5.41
N ALA A 118 9.62 4.75 4.30
CA ALA A 118 9.90 3.65 3.38
C ALA A 118 10.66 2.50 4.07
N TYR A 119 11.67 2.82 4.90
CA TYR A 119 12.39 1.80 5.68
C TYR A 119 11.49 1.09 6.68
N VAL A 120 10.69 1.84 7.46
CA VAL A 120 9.77 1.25 8.46
C VAL A 120 8.73 0.36 7.79
N MET A 121 8.09 0.85 6.72
CA MET A 121 7.10 0.07 5.98
C MET A 121 7.70 -1.20 5.37
N GLY A 122 8.91 -1.11 4.82
CA GLY A 122 9.62 -2.28 4.29
C GLY A 122 9.94 -3.32 5.38
N MET A 123 10.48 -2.87 6.51
CA MET A 123 10.87 -3.76 7.62
C MET A 123 9.66 -4.36 8.35
N VAL A 124 8.49 -3.71 8.33
CA VAL A 124 7.28 -4.26 8.95
C VAL A 124 6.51 -5.14 7.97
N ALA A 125 6.26 -4.68 6.75
CA ALA A 125 5.40 -5.38 5.79
C ALA A 125 6.03 -6.68 5.29
N VAL A 126 7.32 -6.68 4.94
CA VAL A 126 7.97 -7.84 4.32
C VAL A 126 8.05 -9.04 5.28
N PRO A 127 8.58 -8.90 6.52
CA PRO A 127 8.62 -10.01 7.46
C PRO A 127 7.21 -10.48 7.87
N SER A 128 6.25 -9.57 7.98
CA SER A 128 4.86 -9.93 8.30
C SER A 128 4.24 -10.81 7.22
N ALA A 129 4.46 -10.48 5.94
CA ALA A 129 4.00 -11.28 4.82
C ALA A 129 4.63 -12.68 4.83
N VAL A 130 5.95 -12.77 5.02
CA VAL A 130 6.67 -14.05 5.09
C VAL A 130 6.16 -14.89 6.26
N MET A 131 6.00 -14.29 7.44
CA MET A 131 5.49 -14.96 8.63
C MET A 131 4.07 -15.49 8.41
N GLY A 132 3.18 -14.71 7.80
CA GLY A 132 1.81 -15.15 7.49
C GLY A 132 1.76 -16.33 6.54
N ILE A 133 2.56 -16.30 5.46
CA ILE A 133 2.64 -17.40 4.47
C ILE A 133 3.17 -18.68 5.13
N LEU A 134 4.27 -18.59 5.88
CA LEU A 134 4.88 -19.73 6.56
C LEU A 134 3.95 -20.31 7.63
N MET A 135 3.31 -19.45 8.42
CA MET A 135 2.37 -19.88 9.46
C MET A 135 1.13 -20.55 8.85
N GLY A 136 0.54 -19.97 7.80
CA GLY A 136 -0.60 -20.56 7.10
C GLY A 136 -0.27 -21.93 6.50
N GLY A 137 0.85 -22.03 5.79
CA GLY A 137 1.34 -23.30 5.25
C GLY A 137 1.67 -24.33 6.33
N GLY A 138 2.27 -23.89 7.43
CA GLY A 138 2.60 -24.73 8.59
C GLY A 138 1.37 -25.29 9.29
N ILE A 139 0.31 -24.48 9.46
CA ILE A 139 -0.97 -24.92 10.04
C ILE A 139 -1.63 -25.97 9.14
N ILE A 140 -1.70 -25.71 7.83
CA ILE A 140 -2.29 -26.66 6.87
C ILE A 140 -1.53 -27.99 6.91
N LYS A 141 -0.19 -27.95 6.92
CA LYS A 141 0.65 -29.16 6.97
C LYS A 141 0.54 -29.90 8.30
N ARG A 142 0.48 -29.20 9.44
CA ARG A 142 0.48 -29.82 10.77
C ARG A 142 -0.85 -30.49 11.10
N TYR A 143 -1.96 -29.91 10.66
CA TYR A 143 -3.31 -30.42 10.94
C TYR A 143 -3.94 -31.19 9.79
N ASP A 144 -3.22 -31.36 8.68
CA ASP A 144 -3.70 -32.02 7.45
C ASP A 144 -5.10 -31.51 7.04
N LEU A 145 -5.22 -30.19 6.97
CA LEU A 145 -6.52 -29.54 6.77
C LEU A 145 -7.07 -29.83 5.38
N LYS A 146 -8.22 -30.51 5.32
CA LYS A 146 -9.02 -30.66 4.10
C LYS A 146 -9.67 -29.34 3.68
N PHE A 147 -10.27 -29.30 2.50
CA PHE A 147 -10.92 -28.11 1.91
C PHE A 147 -11.78 -27.30 2.90
N ASN A 148 -12.64 -27.96 3.68
CA ASN A 148 -13.48 -27.29 4.68
C ASN A 148 -12.69 -26.65 5.83
N GLY A 149 -11.56 -27.27 6.23
CA GLY A 149 -10.67 -26.73 7.26
C GLY A 149 -9.92 -25.49 6.76
N ILE A 150 -9.44 -25.54 5.51
CA ILE A 150 -8.79 -24.39 4.85
C ILE A 150 -9.76 -23.22 4.75
N LEU A 151 -11.01 -23.46 4.32
CA LEU A 151 -12.01 -22.41 4.20
C LEU A 151 -12.34 -21.76 5.56
N LYS A 152 -12.46 -22.56 6.63
CA LYS A 152 -12.65 -22.05 7.99
C LYS A 152 -11.46 -21.21 8.45
N LEU A 153 -10.23 -21.65 8.16
CA LEU A 153 -9.02 -20.89 8.47
C LEU A 153 -9.03 -19.51 7.78
N CYS A 154 -9.38 -19.46 6.50
CA CYS A 154 -9.51 -18.20 5.76
C CYS A 154 -10.53 -17.26 6.42
N ILE A 155 -11.73 -17.77 6.73
CA ILE A 155 -12.78 -16.97 7.40
C ILE A 155 -12.29 -16.44 8.75
N CYS A 156 -11.66 -17.29 9.57
CA CYS A 156 -11.10 -16.89 10.85
C CYS A 156 -10.01 -15.81 10.70
N SER A 157 -9.13 -15.93 9.71
CA SER A 157 -8.11 -14.92 9.45
C SER A 157 -8.69 -13.58 9.01
N THR A 158 -9.73 -13.59 8.18
CA THR A 158 -10.41 -12.35 7.73
C THR A 158 -11.12 -11.66 8.90
N ILE A 159 -11.80 -12.41 9.77
CA ILE A 159 -12.45 -11.85 10.97
C ILE A 159 -11.40 -11.23 11.90
N LEU A 160 -10.28 -11.92 12.13
CA LEU A 160 -9.19 -11.39 12.96
C LEU A 160 -8.60 -10.11 12.35
N ALA A 161 -8.40 -10.07 11.03
CA ALA A 161 -7.94 -8.88 10.33
C ALA A 161 -8.93 -7.71 10.48
N MET A 162 -10.24 -7.95 10.34
CA MET A 162 -11.27 -6.92 10.56
C MET A 162 -11.27 -6.40 11.99
N LEU A 163 -11.15 -7.29 12.98
CA LEU A 163 -11.03 -6.89 14.39
C LEU A 163 -9.77 -6.05 14.63
N SER A 164 -8.63 -6.44 14.07
CA SER A 164 -7.38 -5.66 14.21
C SER A 164 -7.46 -4.29 13.53
N SER A 165 -8.21 -4.18 12.43
CA SER A 165 -8.44 -2.92 11.71
C SER A 165 -9.28 -1.92 12.49
N SER A 166 -10.02 -2.37 13.52
CA SER A 166 -10.74 -1.45 14.41
C SER A 166 -9.82 -0.52 15.21
N GLY A 167 -8.52 -0.84 15.29
CA GLY A 167 -7.50 0.04 15.87
C GLY A 167 -7.35 1.39 15.14
N PHE A 168 -7.75 1.49 13.87
CA PHE A 168 -7.77 2.76 13.14
C PHE A 168 -8.84 3.74 13.66
N PHE A 169 -9.81 3.31 14.49
CA PHE A 169 -10.77 4.21 15.12
C PHE A 169 -10.17 5.01 16.29
N PHE A 170 -8.95 4.70 16.74
CA PHE A 170 -8.21 5.58 17.64
C PHE A 170 -7.66 6.77 16.84
N THR A 171 -8.53 7.74 16.60
CA THR A 171 -8.21 8.99 15.91
C THR A 171 -7.12 9.75 16.68
N CYS A 172 -6.04 10.11 16.02
CA CYS A 172 -5.15 11.17 16.48
C CYS A 172 -5.77 12.53 16.14
N SER A 173 -5.56 13.52 17.01
CA SER A 173 -6.00 14.90 16.77
C SER A 173 -5.44 15.41 15.44
N SER A 174 -6.31 15.86 14.53
CA SER A 174 -5.90 16.42 13.24
C SER A 174 -4.96 17.60 13.42
N GLU A 175 -3.83 17.59 12.70
CA GLU A 175 -2.88 18.70 12.65
C GLU A 175 -3.57 19.98 12.16
N LYS A 176 -3.38 21.09 12.91
CA LYS A 176 -4.03 22.37 12.65
C LYS A 176 -3.52 22.97 11.34
N PHE A 177 -4.39 23.05 10.33
CA PHE A 177 -4.04 23.57 9.00
C PHE A 177 -4.79 24.88 8.73
N ALA A 178 -4.07 25.99 8.57
CA ALA A 178 -4.64 27.32 8.36
C ALA A 178 -5.42 27.42 7.04
N GLY A 179 -6.68 27.86 7.12
CA GLY A 179 -7.58 28.00 5.97
C GLY A 179 -8.24 26.71 5.49
N VAL A 180 -7.96 25.57 6.13
CA VAL A 180 -8.53 24.25 5.77
C VAL A 180 -9.24 23.61 6.97
N ASN A 181 -8.54 23.50 8.10
CA ASN A 181 -9.02 22.90 9.34
C ASN A 181 -9.26 23.98 10.41
N VAL A 182 -8.33 24.94 10.51
CA VAL A 182 -8.44 26.08 11.43
C VAL A 182 -8.48 27.39 10.66
N PRO A 183 -9.24 28.40 11.11
CA PRO A 183 -9.20 29.73 10.53
C PRO A 183 -7.87 30.43 10.84
N TYR A 184 -7.50 31.41 10.03
CA TYR A 184 -6.38 32.30 10.31
C TYR A 184 -6.72 33.21 11.51
N PHE A 185 -5.80 33.37 12.46
CA PHE A 185 -5.84 34.37 13.54
C PHE A 185 -7.23 34.67 14.18
N ASN A 186 -7.91 33.66 14.72
CA ASN A 186 -9.23 33.77 15.38
C ASN A 186 -10.40 34.25 14.49
N GLU A 187 -10.25 34.26 13.17
CA GLU A 187 -11.36 34.47 12.24
C GLU A 187 -12.39 33.32 12.32
N THR A 188 -13.58 33.53 11.76
CA THR A 188 -14.61 32.47 11.65
C THR A 188 -14.59 31.76 10.31
N THR A 189 -13.94 32.34 9.30
CA THR A 189 -13.96 31.84 7.92
C THR A 189 -12.76 30.94 7.62
N LEU A 190 -13.03 29.79 6.99
CA LEU A 190 -12.01 28.88 6.48
C LEU A 190 -11.70 29.27 5.03
N SER A 191 -10.64 30.05 4.84
CA SER A 191 -10.12 30.46 3.53
C SER A 191 -8.60 30.39 3.54
N LEU A 192 -8.00 29.93 2.43
CA LEU A 192 -6.55 30.01 2.24
C LEU A 192 -6.07 31.46 2.08
N ASN A 193 -6.88 32.32 1.47
CA ASN A 193 -6.59 33.74 1.32
C ASN A 193 -6.99 34.48 2.60
N HIS A 194 -6.06 35.28 3.11
CA HIS A 194 -6.21 36.07 4.33
C HIS A 194 -5.48 37.41 4.14
N PRO A 195 -5.90 38.52 4.78
CA PRO A 195 -5.22 39.82 4.66
C PRO A 195 -3.70 39.76 4.84
N CYS A 196 -3.20 38.87 5.70
CA CYS A 196 -1.76 38.67 5.93
C CYS A 196 -0.98 38.14 4.72
N ASN A 197 -1.64 37.47 3.76
CA ASN A 197 -1.01 36.90 2.56
C ASN A 197 -1.49 37.53 1.24
N GLU A 198 -2.49 38.40 1.30
CA GLU A 198 -3.06 39.09 0.14
C GLU A 198 -2.02 39.99 -0.56
N GLN A 199 -1.09 40.58 0.20
CA GLN A 199 -0.01 41.41 -0.33
C GLN A 199 1.09 40.60 -1.04
N CYS A 200 1.18 39.30 -0.78
CA CYS A 200 2.24 38.43 -1.30
C CYS A 200 1.92 37.84 -2.68
N LYS A 201 0.67 37.97 -3.18
CA LYS A 201 0.21 37.40 -4.47
C LYS A 201 0.58 35.92 -4.66
N CYS A 202 0.22 35.11 -3.68
CA CYS A 202 0.58 33.69 -3.66
C CYS A 202 -0.05 32.90 -4.80
N GLU A 203 0.73 32.01 -5.42
CA GLU A 203 0.25 31.10 -6.46
C GLU A 203 -0.08 29.73 -5.86
N TYR A 204 -1.22 29.16 -6.26
CA TYR A 204 -1.68 27.86 -5.74
C TYR A 204 -0.78 26.69 -6.17
N ASN A 205 0.01 26.86 -7.24
CA ASN A 205 0.91 25.83 -7.75
C ASN A 205 2.18 25.66 -6.91
N ASP A 206 2.53 26.61 -6.04
CA ASP A 206 3.74 26.55 -5.21
C ASP A 206 3.44 25.99 -3.81
N PHE A 207 3.07 24.71 -3.78
CA PHE A 207 2.80 23.99 -2.54
C PHE A 207 4.12 23.62 -1.84
N SER A 208 4.37 24.22 -0.67
CA SER A 208 5.56 23.95 0.13
C SER A 208 5.21 24.12 1.62
N PRO A 209 4.54 23.14 2.24
CA PRO A 209 3.93 23.31 3.55
C PRO A 209 4.98 23.67 4.62
N THR A 210 4.68 24.69 5.43
CA THR A 210 5.57 25.20 6.49
C THR A 210 4.84 25.27 7.82
N CYS A 211 5.51 24.84 8.89
CA CYS A 211 4.99 24.92 10.25
C CYS A 211 5.30 26.29 10.86
N GLY A 212 4.29 27.00 11.32
CA GLY A 212 4.44 28.24 12.08
C GLY A 212 4.77 27.99 13.55
N ILE A 213 5.34 28.99 14.21
CA ILE A 213 5.66 28.97 15.66
C ILE A 213 4.43 28.71 16.57
N ASN A 214 3.23 28.90 16.02
CA ASN A 214 1.94 28.67 16.66
C ASN A 214 1.43 27.22 16.55
N ASN A 215 2.27 26.27 16.08
CA ASN A 215 1.87 24.88 15.78
C ASN A 215 0.70 24.81 14.78
N VAL A 216 0.71 25.68 13.77
CA VAL A 216 -0.24 25.66 12.66
C VAL A 216 0.53 25.47 11.36
N LEU A 217 0.06 24.56 10.52
CA LEU A 217 0.60 24.29 9.20
C LEU A 217 -0.02 25.24 8.17
N TYR A 218 0.82 25.87 7.35
CA TYR A 218 0.42 26.75 6.26
C TYR A 218 0.71 26.09 4.90
N PHE A 219 -0.08 26.41 3.87
CA PHE A 219 0.02 25.82 2.53
C PHE A 219 1.38 26.05 1.87
N SER A 220 1.93 27.25 2.03
CA SER A 220 3.29 27.61 1.62
C SER A 220 3.83 28.74 2.50
N PRO A 221 5.13 29.07 2.42
CA PRO A 221 5.69 30.21 3.15
C PRO A 221 5.01 31.53 2.76
N CYS A 222 4.55 31.64 1.50
CA CYS A 222 3.81 32.80 1.01
C CYS A 222 2.44 32.92 1.70
N TYR A 223 1.69 31.81 1.81
CA TYR A 223 0.40 31.80 2.51
C TYR A 223 0.54 32.05 4.03
N ALA A 224 1.72 31.82 4.60
CA ALA A 224 2.08 32.23 5.95
C ALA A 224 2.45 33.73 6.08
N GLY A 225 2.47 34.49 4.97
CA GLY A 225 2.81 35.91 4.94
C GLY A 225 4.31 36.21 5.03
N CYS A 226 5.18 35.20 4.94
CA CYS A 226 6.62 35.38 5.09
C CYS A 226 7.25 36.01 3.84
N THR A 227 8.10 37.02 4.05
CA THR A 227 8.79 37.75 2.97
C THR A 227 10.27 37.42 2.86
N THR A 228 10.84 36.80 3.90
CA THR A 228 12.27 36.48 3.95
C THR A 228 12.49 35.00 4.20
N SER A 229 13.57 34.46 3.63
CA SER A 229 14.03 33.09 3.89
C SER A 229 15.49 33.12 4.32
N SER A 230 15.87 32.20 5.21
CA SER A 230 17.21 32.07 5.75
C SER A 230 17.53 30.59 5.95
N LEU A 231 18.75 30.18 5.60
CA LEU A 231 19.20 28.81 5.79
C LEU A 231 19.58 28.58 7.25
N VAL A 232 19.00 27.55 7.88
CA VAL A 232 19.25 27.20 9.29
C VAL A 232 19.71 25.74 9.35
N ALA A 233 20.85 25.53 10.03
CA ALA A 233 21.53 24.24 10.26
C ALA A 233 21.96 23.47 8.99
N ASP A 234 23.28 23.35 8.79
CA ASP A 234 23.94 22.50 7.78
C ASP A 234 23.32 22.48 6.36
N ASN A 235 22.70 23.59 5.92
CA ASN A 235 21.99 23.73 4.64
C ASN A 235 20.80 22.77 4.41
N ILE A 236 20.23 22.17 5.47
CA ILE A 236 19.14 21.18 5.33
C ILE A 236 17.75 21.81 5.57
N MET A 237 17.65 22.88 6.36
CA MET A 237 16.37 23.54 6.66
C MET A 237 16.36 25.01 6.24
N VAL A 238 15.23 25.45 5.67
CA VAL A 238 14.97 26.85 5.32
C VAL A 238 13.98 27.40 6.35
N SER A 239 14.42 28.40 7.12
CA SER A 239 13.58 29.19 7.99
C SER A 239 12.99 30.36 7.20
N TYR A 240 11.73 30.69 7.47
CA TYR A 240 11.05 31.84 6.86
C TYR A 240 10.67 32.83 7.95
N ALA A 241 10.89 34.12 7.69
CA ALA A 241 10.71 35.19 8.67
C ALA A 241 10.01 36.41 8.04
N ASN A 242 9.70 37.39 8.89
CA ASN A 242 8.94 38.61 8.54
C ASN A 242 7.56 38.25 7.96
N ALA A 243 6.76 37.54 8.76
CA ALA A 243 5.34 37.36 8.48
C ALA A 243 4.63 38.71 8.63
N LEU A 244 3.87 39.11 7.61
CA LEU A 244 2.98 40.27 7.70
C LEU A 244 1.90 40.00 8.77
N PRO A 245 1.56 41.01 9.60
CA PRO A 245 0.54 40.89 10.64
C PRO A 245 -0.86 40.63 10.06
#